data_AF-A0A7S2J4Y7-F1
#
_entry.id   AF-A0A7S2J4Y7-F1
#
_cell.length_a   1.000
_cell.length_b   1.000
_cell.length_c   1.000
_cell.angle_alpha   90.00
_cell.angle_beta   90.00
_cell.angle_gamma   90.00
#
_symmetry.space_group_name_H-M   'P 1'
#
loop_
_entity.id
_entity.type
_entity.pdbx_description
1 polymer ?
#
loop_
_entity_poly.entity_id
_entity_poly.type
_entity_poly.pdbx_seq_one_letter_code
_entity_poly.pdbx_strand_id
1 'polypeptide(L)'
;MGARYGPQEALVCAARAACEPDWRTFFYPMDDRELDGFPWAHHTDDQRFKNLEQMSRRCAEVNAAGSVPIILHVGANNMKKEFEVYQYMLKALKAPHQLVLVEPNTKVIPDLERRAASLGDIGGHAPKVINAAVCPPGWKGLSLYVPIADKILDDYPFHRLLSRLGVINVASLSEVASLDYDHTVTALKLNHHIPEIREEYIERVPIRCATPADLLAEVKASSAEVAYLAVDTEGFDAELVPLFFDLPDFRPPVMMFEWAGHHKNSTDKVDALARLVKTLHGRGYELRKEYENLVGK
;
A
#
# COMPACT_ATOMS: atom_id res chain seq x y z
N MET A 1 49.44 25.21 -8.46
CA MET A 1 48.39 24.44 -9.15
C MET A 1 47.20 24.38 -8.21
N GLY A 2 46.23 25.28 -8.39
CA GLY A 2 45.04 25.38 -7.55
C GLY A 2 43.80 25.16 -8.40
N ALA A 3 42.99 24.16 -8.05
CA ALA A 3 41.72 23.90 -8.71
C ALA A 3 40.64 24.82 -8.13
N ARG A 4 39.95 25.55 -9.01
CA ARG A 4 38.81 26.41 -8.72
C ARG A 4 37.54 25.57 -8.70
N TYR A 5 36.77 25.64 -7.62
CA TYR A 5 35.40 25.13 -7.54
C TYR A 5 34.42 26.15 -8.14
N GLY A 6 33.42 25.67 -8.89
CA GLY A 6 32.42 26.47 -9.59
C GLY A 6 31.19 26.83 -8.73
N PRO A 7 30.39 27.83 -9.14
CA PRO A 7 29.39 28.47 -8.30
C PRO A 7 28.03 27.75 -8.41
N GLN A 8 27.83 26.69 -7.62
CA GLN A 8 26.50 26.11 -7.38
C GLN A 8 26.23 25.70 -5.92
N GLU A 9 27.20 25.87 -5.02
CA GLU A 9 27.06 25.48 -3.60
C GLU A 9 26.68 26.63 -2.66
N ALA A 10 26.40 27.83 -3.21
CA ALA A 10 26.03 29.01 -2.40
C ALA A 10 24.52 29.21 -2.17
N LEU A 11 23.66 28.26 -2.62
CA LEU A 11 22.20 28.40 -2.50
C LEU A 11 21.55 27.56 -1.39
N VAL A 12 22.32 26.82 -0.59
CA VAL A 12 21.80 25.89 0.43
C VAL A 12 21.80 26.46 1.86
N CYS A 13 22.34 27.66 2.09
CA CYS A 13 22.50 28.20 3.46
C CYS A 13 21.62 29.41 3.85
N ALA A 14 20.65 29.84 3.04
CA ALA A 14 19.92 31.09 3.29
C ALA A 14 18.41 30.95 3.64
N ALA A 15 17.95 29.78 4.10
CA ALA A 15 16.54 29.56 4.46
C ALA A 15 16.34 28.99 5.87
N ARG A 16 17.21 29.37 6.82
CA ARG A 16 17.22 28.82 8.19
C ARG A 16 16.91 29.82 9.31
N ALA A 17 16.36 30.98 9.00
CA ALA A 17 16.06 32.00 10.01
C ALA A 17 14.79 32.78 9.69
N ALA A 18 13.62 32.21 10.00
CA ALA A 18 12.41 32.94 10.40
C ALA A 18 11.28 31.97 10.76
N CYS A 19 10.52 32.33 11.80
CA CYS A 19 9.25 31.76 12.27
C CYS A 19 9.35 30.61 13.28
N GLU A 20 9.47 30.96 14.56
CA GLU A 20 8.70 30.28 15.60
C GLU A 20 7.28 30.88 15.63
N PRO A 21 6.25 30.05 15.90
CA PRO A 21 5.56 30.24 17.17
C PRO A 21 5.29 28.94 17.93
N ASP A 22 5.26 29.10 19.25
CA ASP A 22 4.95 28.14 20.30
C ASP A 22 3.58 27.46 20.11
N TRP A 23 3.61 26.13 19.94
CA TRP A 23 2.44 25.26 19.76
C TRP A 23 2.27 24.25 20.91
N ARG A 24 2.97 24.45 22.04
CA ARG A 24 2.96 23.51 23.17
C ARG A 24 1.71 23.64 24.05
N THR A 25 0.53 23.34 23.52
CA THR A 25 -0.63 22.96 24.35
C THR A 25 -1.67 22.28 23.47
N PHE A 26 -1.52 20.99 23.20
CA PHE A 26 -2.60 19.98 23.11
C PHE A 26 -1.96 18.64 22.70
N PHE A 27 -1.38 17.94 23.67
CA PHE A 27 -0.98 16.54 23.53
C PHE A 27 -1.70 15.72 24.60
N TYR A 28 -2.43 14.70 24.15
CA TYR A 28 -2.52 13.46 24.90
C TYR A 28 -1.21 12.70 24.66
N PRO A 29 -0.48 12.25 25.70
CA PRO A 29 0.67 11.39 25.49
C PRO A 29 0.18 9.98 25.12
N MET A 30 0.42 9.55 23.89
CA MET A 30 0.61 8.13 23.61
C MET A 30 2.11 7.84 23.76
N ASP A 31 2.46 6.77 24.47
CA ASP A 31 3.84 6.38 24.78
C ASP A 31 4.56 5.99 23.48
N ASP A 32 5.63 6.73 23.14
CA ASP A 32 6.45 6.54 21.94
C ASP A 32 7.11 5.14 21.85
N ARG A 33 7.04 4.33 22.91
CA ARG A 33 7.68 3.00 22.96
C ARG A 33 6.84 1.83 22.45
N GLU A 34 5.58 2.04 22.06
CA GLU A 34 4.76 1.00 21.42
C GLU A 34 4.74 1.10 19.88
N LEU A 35 5.34 2.14 19.30
CA LEU A 35 5.25 2.43 17.85
C LEU A 35 6.49 2.04 17.03
N ASP A 36 7.53 1.44 17.63
CA ASP A 36 8.76 0.98 16.95
C ASP A 36 8.52 -0.11 15.87
N GLY A 37 7.28 -0.59 15.71
CA GLY A 37 6.87 -1.54 14.67
C GLY A 37 5.95 -1.00 13.58
N PHE A 38 5.53 0.27 13.65
CA PHE A 38 4.56 0.82 12.68
C PHE A 38 5.26 1.66 11.60
N PRO A 39 4.94 1.46 10.30
CA PRO A 39 5.41 2.28 9.18
C PRO A 39 5.00 3.76 9.27
N TRP A 40 4.32 4.16 10.35
CA TRP A 40 3.77 5.48 10.57
C TRP A 40 4.28 6.12 11.85
N ALA A 41 5.36 5.67 12.49
CA ALA A 41 5.87 6.29 13.72
C ALA A 41 6.90 7.41 13.49
N HIS A 42 7.56 7.44 12.33
CA HIS A 42 8.72 8.32 12.06
C HIS A 42 8.42 9.47 11.09
N HIS A 43 7.16 9.76 10.77
CA HIS A 43 6.89 11.04 10.11
C HIS A 43 7.11 12.16 11.12
N THR A 44 7.61 13.31 10.66
CA THR A 44 7.23 14.55 11.32
C THR A 44 5.71 14.66 11.19
N ASP A 45 4.99 14.80 12.28
CA ASP A 45 3.52 14.86 12.31
C ASP A 45 2.94 15.79 11.23
N ASP A 46 3.64 16.88 10.91
CA ASP A 46 3.36 17.84 9.83
C ASP A 46 3.01 17.22 8.48
N GLN A 47 3.69 16.16 8.04
CA GLN A 47 3.45 15.60 6.70
C GLN A 47 2.17 14.77 6.65
N ARG A 48 1.87 14.02 7.72
CA ARG A 48 0.60 13.29 7.83
C ARG A 48 -0.56 14.24 7.82
N PHE A 49 -0.46 15.34 8.56
CA PHE A 49 -1.48 16.38 8.58
C PHE A 49 -1.68 16.99 7.19
N LYS A 50 -0.62 17.26 6.43
CA LYS A 50 -0.74 17.77 5.04
C LYS A 50 -1.43 16.77 4.10
N ASN A 51 -1.09 15.49 4.18
CA ASN A 51 -1.74 14.47 3.35
C ASN A 51 -3.23 14.37 3.70
N LEU A 52 -3.55 14.31 4.99
CA LEU A 52 -4.93 14.28 5.48
C LEU A 52 -5.73 15.53 5.12
N GLU A 53 -5.11 16.72 5.16
CA GLU A 53 -5.74 17.97 4.76
C GLU A 53 -6.11 17.95 3.27
N GLN A 54 -5.19 17.50 2.41
CA GLN A 54 -5.44 17.41 0.97
C GLN A 54 -6.51 16.37 0.63
N MET A 55 -6.46 15.20 1.27
CA MET A 55 -7.51 14.19 1.15
C MET A 55 -8.85 14.75 1.64
N SER A 56 -8.89 15.43 2.78
CA SER A 56 -10.11 16.05 3.32
C SER A 56 -10.69 17.09 2.37
N ARG A 57 -9.83 17.94 1.78
CA ARG A 57 -10.24 18.92 0.77
C ARG A 57 -10.83 18.23 -0.45
N ARG A 58 -10.15 17.21 -0.99
CA ARG A 58 -10.65 16.45 -2.14
C ARG A 58 -11.97 15.76 -1.82
N CYS A 59 -12.10 15.17 -0.64
CA CYS A 59 -13.35 14.56 -0.21
C CYS A 59 -14.48 15.61 -0.14
N ALA A 60 -14.21 16.81 0.37
CA ALA A 60 -15.20 17.89 0.39
C ALA A 60 -15.59 18.35 -1.02
N GLU A 61 -14.63 18.48 -1.94
CA GLU A 61 -14.88 18.85 -3.35
C GLU A 61 -15.78 17.82 -4.05
N VAL A 62 -15.46 16.53 -3.92
CA VAL A 62 -16.23 15.44 -4.55
C VAL A 62 -17.63 15.35 -3.95
N ASN A 63 -17.77 15.47 -2.63
CA ASN A 63 -19.08 15.52 -1.97
C ASN A 63 -19.91 16.75 -2.40
N ALA A 64 -19.28 17.92 -2.55
CA ALA A 64 -19.96 19.13 -3.03
C ALA A 64 -20.46 18.99 -4.48
N ALA A 65 -19.82 18.14 -5.27
CA ALA A 65 -20.27 17.76 -6.61
C ALA A 65 -21.38 16.69 -6.63
N GLY A 66 -21.82 16.20 -5.45
CA GLY A 66 -22.87 15.20 -5.32
C GLY A 66 -22.40 13.74 -5.45
N SER A 67 -21.09 13.51 -5.40
CA SER A 67 -20.44 12.21 -5.54
C SER A 67 -19.81 11.74 -4.22
N VAL A 68 -19.46 10.46 -4.14
CA VAL A 68 -18.80 9.88 -2.95
C VAL A 68 -17.30 9.70 -3.23
N PRO A 69 -16.41 10.32 -2.45
CA PRO A 69 -14.96 10.14 -2.58
C PRO A 69 -14.54 8.68 -2.33
N ILE A 70 -13.59 8.20 -3.12
CA ILE A 70 -13.04 6.84 -3.02
C ILE A 70 -11.66 6.86 -2.37
N ILE A 71 -11.49 6.01 -1.35
CA ILE A 71 -10.20 5.63 -0.77
C ILE A 71 -9.91 4.23 -1.30
N LEU A 72 -8.98 4.10 -2.27
CA LEU A 72 -8.70 2.84 -2.95
C LEU A 72 -7.37 2.25 -2.47
N HIS A 73 -7.39 0.97 -2.07
CA HIS A 73 -6.18 0.21 -1.72
C HIS A 73 -6.10 -1.06 -2.58
N VAL A 74 -5.05 -1.16 -3.39
CA VAL A 74 -4.73 -2.33 -4.21
C VAL A 74 -3.68 -3.19 -3.53
N GLY A 75 -3.96 -4.47 -3.38
CA GLY A 75 -3.11 -5.42 -2.65
C GLY A 75 -3.21 -5.24 -1.14
N ALA A 76 -4.44 -5.03 -0.65
CA ALA A 76 -4.68 -4.75 0.76
C ALA A 76 -4.33 -5.91 1.72
N ASN A 77 -4.04 -7.10 1.17
CA ASN A 77 -3.75 -8.33 1.90
C ASN A 77 -4.82 -8.56 2.97
N ASN A 78 -4.44 -8.65 4.23
CA ASN A 78 -5.38 -8.77 5.34
C ASN A 78 -5.45 -7.49 6.18
N MET A 79 -4.84 -6.39 5.74
CA MET A 79 -4.76 -5.10 6.45
C MET A 79 -4.20 -5.16 7.88
N LYS A 80 -3.50 -6.22 8.29
CA LYS A 80 -3.07 -6.34 9.69
C LYS A 80 -2.15 -5.19 10.12
N LYS A 81 -1.25 -4.73 9.25
CA LYS A 81 -0.29 -3.67 9.58
C LYS A 81 -0.89 -2.27 9.38
N GLU A 82 -1.86 -2.15 8.47
CA GLU A 82 -2.45 -0.89 8.03
C GLU A 82 -3.73 -0.54 8.81
N PHE A 83 -4.30 -1.49 9.58
CA PHE A 83 -5.60 -1.32 10.21
C PHE A 83 -5.73 -0.04 11.04
N GLU A 84 -4.77 0.22 11.93
CA GLU A 84 -4.78 1.40 12.80
C GLU A 84 -4.64 2.70 12.01
N VAL A 85 -3.85 2.66 10.94
CA VAL A 85 -3.64 3.78 10.02
C VAL A 85 -4.95 4.15 9.34
N TYR A 86 -5.65 3.17 8.77
CA TYR A 86 -6.97 3.39 8.17
C TYR A 86 -7.97 3.86 9.22
N GLN A 87 -7.96 3.28 10.41
CA GLN A 87 -8.87 3.70 11.47
C GLN A 87 -8.66 5.19 11.84
N TYR A 88 -7.42 5.64 11.96
CA TYR A 88 -7.10 7.04 12.23
C TYR A 88 -7.46 7.95 11.05
N MET A 89 -7.00 7.59 9.84
CA MET A 89 -7.20 8.37 8.62
C MET A 89 -8.69 8.57 8.33
N LEU A 90 -9.48 7.49 8.32
CA LEU A 90 -10.90 7.55 7.97
C LEU A 90 -11.69 8.36 9.01
N LYS A 91 -11.36 8.27 10.30
CA LYS A 91 -11.96 9.13 11.35
C LYS A 91 -11.62 10.60 11.16
N ALA A 92 -10.45 10.92 10.62
CA ALA A 92 -10.03 12.29 10.33
C ALA A 92 -10.74 12.87 9.10
N LEU A 93 -11.08 12.04 8.11
CA LEU A 93 -11.88 12.41 6.95
C LEU A 93 -13.35 12.60 7.36
N LYS A 94 -13.68 13.78 7.90
CA LYS A 94 -15.03 14.13 8.41
C LYS A 94 -16.16 14.08 7.36
N ALA A 95 -15.82 13.93 6.08
CA ALA A 95 -16.78 13.92 4.98
C ALA A 95 -17.16 12.48 4.60
N PRO A 96 -18.36 12.24 4.03
CA PRO A 96 -18.72 10.94 3.47
C PRO A 96 -17.66 10.44 2.49
N HIS A 97 -17.38 9.14 2.51
CA HIS A 97 -16.39 8.49 1.65
C HIS A 97 -16.64 6.98 1.61
N GLN A 98 -16.04 6.29 0.64
CA GLN A 98 -16.07 4.84 0.51
C GLN A 98 -14.66 4.26 0.48
N LEU A 99 -14.38 3.33 1.38
CA LEU A 99 -13.17 2.52 1.35
C LEU A 99 -13.35 1.33 0.40
N VAL A 100 -12.42 1.18 -0.55
CA VAL A 100 -12.38 0.08 -1.50
C VAL A 100 -11.04 -0.64 -1.37
N LEU A 101 -11.09 -1.93 -1.06
CA LEU A 101 -9.95 -2.79 -0.81
C LEU A 101 -9.93 -3.87 -1.89
N VAL A 102 -8.82 -4.01 -2.60
CA VAL A 102 -8.68 -4.94 -3.72
C VAL A 102 -7.63 -5.97 -3.34
N GLU A 103 -7.99 -7.25 -3.38
CA GLU A 103 -7.11 -8.36 -2.99
C GLU A 103 -7.38 -9.62 -3.83
N PRO A 104 -6.40 -10.13 -4.58
CA PRO A 104 -6.60 -11.34 -5.38
C PRO A 104 -6.59 -12.65 -4.57
N ASN A 105 -5.91 -12.70 -3.41
CA ASN A 105 -5.73 -13.92 -2.63
C ASN A 105 -6.98 -14.27 -1.81
N THR A 106 -7.74 -15.26 -2.28
CA THR A 106 -8.98 -15.71 -1.64
C THR A 106 -8.80 -16.23 -0.22
N LYS A 107 -7.58 -16.63 0.17
CA LYS A 107 -7.31 -17.14 1.53
C LYS A 107 -7.32 -16.02 2.58
N VAL A 108 -7.00 -14.78 2.20
CA VAL A 108 -6.94 -13.64 3.14
C VAL A 108 -8.20 -12.78 3.13
N ILE A 109 -9.04 -12.90 2.10
CA ILE A 109 -10.29 -12.12 1.96
C ILE A 109 -11.21 -12.22 3.18
N PRO A 110 -11.48 -13.41 3.77
CA PRO A 110 -12.35 -13.46 4.94
C PRO A 110 -11.82 -12.63 6.12
N ASP A 111 -10.51 -12.54 6.29
CA ASP A 111 -9.87 -11.75 7.34
C ASP A 111 -9.90 -10.26 7.00
N LEU A 112 -9.65 -9.93 5.73
CA LEU A 112 -9.76 -8.59 5.18
C LEU A 112 -11.17 -8.03 5.37
N GLU A 113 -12.21 -8.78 5.01
CA GLU A 113 -13.62 -8.39 5.18
C GLU A 113 -13.98 -8.16 6.65
N ARG A 114 -13.55 -9.05 7.56
CA ARG A 114 -13.80 -8.87 9.00
C ARG A 114 -13.13 -7.62 9.54
N ARG A 115 -11.87 -7.37 9.17
CA ARG A 115 -11.14 -6.16 9.60
C ARG A 115 -11.75 -4.91 8.97
N ALA A 116 -12.05 -4.92 7.68
CA ALA A 116 -12.72 -3.82 7.01
C ALA A 116 -14.07 -3.49 7.68
N ALA A 117 -14.90 -4.49 7.98
CA ALA A 117 -16.15 -4.30 8.71
C ALA A 117 -15.94 -3.71 10.11
N SER A 118 -14.84 -4.04 10.78
CA SER A 118 -14.51 -3.48 12.11
C SER A 118 -14.05 -2.02 12.10
N LEU A 119 -13.70 -1.47 10.93
CA LEU A 119 -13.56 -0.01 10.77
C LEU A 119 -14.93 0.68 10.95
N GLY A 120 -16.02 -0.04 10.70
CA GLY A 120 -17.38 0.46 10.80
C GLY A 120 -17.82 1.22 9.55
N ASP A 121 -19.01 1.80 9.64
CA ASP A 121 -19.55 2.67 8.60
C ASP A 121 -18.96 4.09 8.73
N ILE A 122 -17.67 4.22 8.39
CA ILE A 122 -17.01 5.52 8.42
C ILE A 122 -17.34 6.26 7.14
N GLY A 123 -18.06 7.37 7.27
CA GLY A 123 -18.47 8.19 6.13
C GLY A 123 -19.78 7.75 5.47
N GLY A 124 -20.57 6.87 6.10
CA GLY A 124 -21.91 6.48 5.62
C GLY A 124 -21.91 5.46 4.47
N HIS A 125 -20.73 4.90 4.15
CA HIS A 125 -20.60 3.74 3.28
C HIS A 125 -19.75 2.63 3.94
N ALA A 126 -20.33 1.43 4.02
CA ALA A 126 -19.58 0.24 4.41
C ALA A 126 -18.40 -0.02 3.44
N PRO A 127 -17.21 -0.38 3.95
CA PRO A 127 -16.09 -0.78 3.11
C PRO A 127 -16.45 -1.88 2.12
N LYS A 128 -15.83 -1.84 0.94
CA LYS A 128 -15.97 -2.85 -0.11
C LYS A 128 -14.66 -3.59 -0.31
N VAL A 129 -14.75 -4.92 -0.31
CA VAL A 129 -13.64 -5.81 -0.68
C VAL A 129 -13.93 -6.37 -2.06
N ILE A 130 -12.95 -6.26 -2.95
CA ILE A 130 -13.02 -6.72 -4.34
C ILE A 130 -11.99 -7.83 -4.52
N ASN A 131 -12.45 -9.05 -4.84
CA ASN A 131 -11.55 -10.15 -5.17
C ASN A 131 -11.05 -10.03 -6.62
N ALA A 132 -9.94 -9.33 -6.81
CA ALA A 132 -9.30 -9.17 -8.10
C ALA A 132 -7.83 -8.78 -7.96
N ALA A 133 -7.04 -9.04 -8.99
CA ALA A 133 -5.78 -8.35 -9.24
C ALA A 133 -6.02 -7.22 -10.25
N VAL A 134 -5.29 -6.11 -10.08
CA VAL A 134 -5.22 -5.07 -11.11
C VAL A 134 -4.37 -5.60 -12.26
N CYS A 135 -4.92 -5.58 -13.47
CA CYS A 135 -4.24 -6.06 -14.67
C CYS A 135 -4.41 -5.06 -15.83
N PRO A 136 -3.46 -5.00 -16.78
CA PRO A 136 -3.67 -4.31 -18.04
C PRO A 136 -4.85 -4.91 -18.83
N PRO A 137 -5.46 -4.12 -19.74
CA PRO A 137 -6.53 -4.62 -20.60
C PRO A 137 -6.15 -5.88 -21.37
N GLY A 138 -7.06 -6.86 -21.39
CA GLY A 138 -6.89 -8.11 -22.15
C GLY A 138 -6.08 -9.21 -21.46
N TRP A 139 -5.47 -8.93 -20.31
CA TRP A 139 -4.77 -9.94 -19.51
C TRP A 139 -5.75 -10.97 -18.94
N LYS A 140 -5.43 -12.26 -19.10
CA LYS A 140 -6.24 -13.40 -18.64
C LYS A 140 -5.34 -14.54 -18.19
N GLY A 141 -5.88 -15.42 -17.35
CA GLY A 141 -5.19 -16.66 -16.95
C GLY A 141 -4.03 -16.46 -15.98
N LEU A 142 -3.96 -15.33 -15.29
CA LEU A 142 -3.01 -15.16 -14.19
C LEU A 142 -3.35 -16.11 -13.04
N SER A 143 -2.33 -16.49 -12.29
CA SER A 143 -2.46 -17.25 -11.05
C SER A 143 -1.55 -16.66 -9.99
N LEU A 144 -2.01 -16.68 -8.75
CA LEU A 144 -1.16 -16.49 -7.59
C LEU A 144 -0.49 -17.81 -7.23
N TYR A 145 0.75 -17.72 -6.79
CA TYR A 145 1.49 -18.80 -6.15
C TYR A 145 1.26 -18.70 -4.65
N VAL A 146 0.46 -19.61 -4.10
CA VAL A 146 0.03 -19.58 -2.69
C VAL A 146 0.61 -20.78 -1.95
N PRO A 147 1.32 -20.58 -0.83
CA PRO A 147 1.80 -21.68 -0.02
C PRO A 147 0.66 -22.53 0.58
N ILE A 148 0.78 -23.85 0.45
CA ILE A 148 -0.13 -24.83 1.03
C ILE A 148 0.37 -25.14 2.44
N ALA A 149 -0.08 -24.35 3.41
CA ALA A 149 0.38 -24.42 4.80
C ALA A 149 0.33 -25.84 5.38
N ASP A 150 -0.74 -26.60 5.14
CA ASP A 150 -0.89 -27.94 5.70
C ASP A 150 0.21 -28.90 5.24
N LYS A 151 0.54 -28.89 3.94
CA LYS A 151 1.63 -29.72 3.39
C LYS A 151 2.98 -29.32 3.96
N ILE A 152 3.26 -28.01 4.04
CA ILE A 152 4.48 -27.51 4.66
C ILE A 152 4.56 -28.00 6.11
N LEU A 153 3.49 -27.89 6.88
CA LEU A 153 3.49 -28.32 8.28
C LEU A 153 3.55 -29.85 8.44
N ASP A 154 3.10 -30.64 7.47
CA ASP A 154 3.24 -32.11 7.47
C ASP A 154 4.71 -32.53 7.34
N ASP A 155 5.46 -31.91 6.43
CA ASP A 155 6.86 -32.24 6.20
C ASP A 155 7.84 -31.53 7.17
N TYR A 156 7.42 -30.43 7.80
CA TYR A 156 8.22 -29.68 8.78
C TYR A 156 7.61 -29.78 10.20
N PRO A 157 7.82 -30.90 10.92
CA PRO A 157 7.18 -31.15 12.22
C PRO A 157 7.59 -30.14 13.30
N PHE A 158 8.77 -29.53 13.18
CA PHE A 158 9.19 -28.45 14.07
C PHE A 158 8.33 -27.20 13.89
N HIS A 159 8.06 -26.76 12.65
CA HIS A 159 7.14 -25.65 12.36
C HIS A 159 5.72 -25.95 12.84
N ARG A 160 5.25 -27.19 12.70
CA ARG A 160 3.98 -27.65 13.27
C ARG A 160 3.94 -27.52 14.79
N LEU A 161 5.01 -27.91 15.49
CA LEU A 161 5.12 -27.74 16.93
C LEU A 161 5.08 -26.26 17.31
N LEU A 162 5.88 -25.41 16.65
CA LEU A 162 5.90 -23.97 16.89
C LEU A 162 4.54 -23.31 16.64
N SER A 163 3.84 -23.73 15.59
CA SER A 163 2.47 -23.29 15.31
C SER A 163 1.49 -23.67 16.43
N ARG A 164 1.53 -24.92 16.93
CA ARG A 164 0.67 -25.37 18.04
C ARG A 164 0.95 -24.63 19.34
N LEU A 165 2.20 -24.21 19.55
CA LEU A 165 2.61 -23.39 20.68
C LEU A 165 2.26 -21.89 20.49
N GLY A 166 1.70 -21.50 19.33
CA GLY A 166 1.37 -20.11 19.01
C GLY A 166 2.59 -19.23 18.69
N VAL A 167 3.78 -19.84 18.51
CA VAL A 167 5.02 -19.13 18.19
C VAL A 167 5.04 -18.66 16.73
N ILE A 168 4.45 -19.45 15.83
CA ILE A 168 4.29 -19.10 14.41
C ILE A 168 2.80 -19.04 14.08
N ASN A 169 2.37 -17.99 13.41
CA ASN A 169 1.02 -17.90 12.86
C ASN A 169 0.96 -18.64 11.52
N VAL A 170 0.22 -19.75 11.44
CA VAL A 170 0.08 -20.50 10.17
C VAL A 170 -0.52 -19.64 9.06
N ALA A 171 -1.41 -18.70 9.41
CA ALA A 171 -2.01 -17.80 8.43
C ALA A 171 -0.97 -16.93 7.71
N SER A 172 0.19 -16.66 8.34
CA SER A 172 1.25 -15.89 7.68
C SER A 172 1.87 -16.62 6.50
N LEU A 173 1.76 -17.97 6.40
CA LEU A 173 2.21 -18.70 5.21
C LEU A 173 1.33 -18.35 4.00
N SER A 174 0.02 -18.24 4.20
CA SER A 174 -0.92 -17.87 3.14
C SER A 174 -0.81 -16.40 2.73
N GLU A 175 -0.24 -15.55 3.59
CA GLU A 175 0.03 -14.13 3.30
C GLU A 175 1.19 -13.94 2.30
N VAL A 176 2.03 -14.96 2.06
CA VAL A 176 3.20 -14.93 1.14
C VAL A 176 2.80 -15.18 -0.33
N ALA A 177 1.53 -14.96 -0.67
CA ALA A 177 1.05 -15.13 -2.03
C ALA A 177 1.66 -14.09 -2.98
N SER A 178 2.14 -14.52 -4.14
CA SER A 178 2.69 -13.60 -5.15
C SER A 178 2.35 -14.05 -6.57
N LEU A 179 2.40 -13.12 -7.52
CA LEU A 179 2.34 -13.41 -8.97
C LEU A 179 3.67 -14.00 -9.49
N ASP A 180 4.73 -13.92 -8.68
CA ASP A 180 6.06 -14.44 -8.98
C ASP A 180 6.37 -15.65 -8.09
N TYR A 181 6.57 -16.81 -8.71
CA TYR A 181 6.88 -18.06 -8.01
C TYR A 181 8.18 -17.96 -7.21
N ASP A 182 9.21 -17.34 -7.79
CA ASP A 182 10.52 -17.23 -7.15
C ASP A 182 10.47 -16.29 -5.95
N HIS A 183 9.60 -15.27 -6.01
CA HIS A 183 9.31 -14.42 -4.87
C HIS A 183 8.68 -15.22 -3.72
N THR A 184 7.64 -16.01 -3.99
CA THR A 184 7.01 -16.88 -2.98
C THR A 184 8.01 -17.87 -2.38
N VAL A 185 8.85 -18.52 -3.20
CA VAL A 185 9.91 -19.41 -2.72
C VAL A 185 10.93 -18.69 -1.83
N THR A 186 11.36 -17.49 -2.26
CA THR A 186 12.34 -16.68 -1.51
C THR A 186 11.78 -16.24 -0.17
N ALA A 187 10.54 -15.76 -0.14
CA ALA A 187 9.87 -15.35 1.09
C ALA A 187 9.66 -16.54 2.05
N LEU A 188 9.30 -17.73 1.57
CA LEU A 188 9.24 -18.94 2.40
C LEU A 188 10.60 -19.33 3.00
N LYS A 189 11.68 -19.21 2.23
CA LYS A 189 13.04 -19.52 2.70
C LYS A 189 13.53 -18.50 3.73
N LEU A 190 13.40 -17.21 3.43
CA LEU A 190 13.98 -16.13 4.24
C LEU A 190 13.12 -15.78 5.44
N ASN A 191 11.80 -15.66 5.26
CA ASN A 191 10.89 -15.18 6.30
C ASN A 191 10.32 -16.32 7.16
N HIS A 192 10.25 -17.55 6.62
CA HIS A 192 9.71 -18.71 7.33
C HIS A 192 10.74 -19.81 7.62
N HIS A 193 12.00 -19.62 7.22
CA HIS A 193 13.10 -20.56 7.45
C HIS A 193 12.77 -21.98 6.98
N ILE A 194 12.14 -22.10 5.80
CA ILE A 194 11.85 -23.38 5.16
C ILE A 194 12.92 -23.60 4.07
N PRO A 195 14.00 -24.36 4.35
CA PRO A 195 15.18 -24.41 3.49
C PRO A 195 14.90 -25.06 2.12
N GLU A 196 14.03 -26.07 2.08
CA GLU A 196 13.73 -26.84 0.88
C GLU A 196 12.25 -26.67 0.50
N ILE A 197 11.99 -25.81 -0.49
CA ILE A 197 10.65 -25.60 -1.02
C ILE A 197 10.45 -26.55 -2.20
N ARG A 198 9.53 -27.51 -2.04
CA ARG A 198 9.09 -28.41 -3.11
C ARG A 198 7.94 -27.76 -3.88
N GLU A 199 7.81 -28.05 -5.18
CA GLU A 199 6.76 -27.46 -6.02
C GLU A 199 5.36 -27.74 -5.48
N GLU A 200 5.13 -28.93 -4.93
CA GLU A 200 3.84 -29.31 -4.37
C GLU A 200 3.43 -28.55 -3.10
N TYR A 201 4.32 -27.75 -2.51
CA TYR A 201 4.00 -26.84 -1.41
C TYR A 201 3.37 -25.54 -1.86
N ILE A 202 3.33 -25.27 -3.17
CA ILE A 202 2.80 -24.02 -3.70
C ILE A 202 1.68 -24.38 -4.69
N GLU A 203 0.46 -23.94 -4.42
CA GLU A 203 -0.65 -24.04 -5.36
C GLU A 203 -0.71 -22.84 -6.29
N ARG A 204 -1.11 -23.08 -7.54
CA ARG A 204 -1.48 -22.04 -8.49
C ARG A 204 -2.97 -21.75 -8.34
N VAL A 205 -3.31 -20.61 -7.76
CA VAL A 205 -4.69 -20.17 -7.58
C VAL A 205 -5.04 -19.22 -8.72
N PRO A 206 -5.97 -19.57 -9.63
CA PRO A 206 -6.37 -18.65 -10.70
C PRO A 206 -7.01 -17.41 -10.10
N ILE A 207 -6.69 -16.24 -10.65
CA ILE A 207 -7.21 -14.96 -10.14
C ILE A 207 -8.02 -14.21 -11.19
N ARG A 208 -8.99 -13.44 -10.71
CA ARG A 208 -9.72 -12.49 -11.55
C ARG A 208 -8.82 -11.29 -11.84
N CYS A 209 -8.59 -11.01 -13.11
CA CYS A 209 -8.02 -9.74 -13.56
C CYS A 209 -9.11 -8.68 -13.72
N ALA A 210 -8.86 -7.47 -13.22
CA ALA A 210 -9.69 -6.30 -13.42
C ALA A 210 -8.80 -5.11 -13.81
N THR A 211 -9.23 -4.31 -14.77
CA THR A 211 -8.57 -3.01 -15.03
C THR A 211 -8.96 -2.01 -13.94
N PRO A 212 -8.21 -0.90 -13.77
CA PRO A 212 -8.64 0.19 -12.90
C PRO A 212 -10.06 0.70 -13.20
N ALA A 213 -10.46 0.74 -14.47
CA ALA A 213 -11.82 1.11 -14.87
C ALA A 213 -12.87 0.10 -14.39
N ASP A 214 -12.58 -1.20 -14.51
CA ASP A 214 -13.49 -2.27 -14.03
C ASP A 214 -13.69 -2.19 -12.52
N LEU A 215 -12.62 -1.93 -11.75
CA LEU A 215 -12.69 -1.79 -10.30
C LEU A 215 -13.59 -0.63 -9.87
N LEU A 216 -13.43 0.54 -10.49
CA LEU A 216 -14.24 1.72 -10.19
C LEU A 216 -15.70 1.51 -10.63
N ALA A 217 -15.93 0.86 -11.77
CA ALA A 217 -17.27 0.51 -12.24
C ALA A 217 -18.01 -0.43 -11.26
N GLU A 218 -17.31 -1.38 -10.63
CA GLU A 218 -17.87 -2.32 -9.65
C GLU A 218 -18.46 -1.60 -8.42
N VAL A 219 -17.88 -0.46 -8.05
CA VAL A 219 -18.36 0.41 -6.96
C VAL A 219 -19.15 1.63 -7.45
N LYS A 220 -19.46 1.69 -8.75
CA LYS A 220 -20.19 2.80 -9.41
C LYS A 220 -19.51 4.16 -9.22
N ALA A 221 -18.19 4.17 -9.25
CA ALA A 221 -17.37 5.37 -9.14
C ALA A 221 -16.66 5.71 -10.45
N SER A 222 -16.15 6.94 -10.52
CA SER A 222 -15.27 7.45 -11.58
C SER A 222 -13.87 7.71 -11.03
N SER A 223 -12.90 7.82 -11.94
CA SER A 223 -11.51 8.13 -11.60
C SER A 223 -11.32 9.49 -10.93
N ALA A 224 -12.19 10.45 -11.24
CA ALA A 224 -12.17 11.77 -10.60
C ALA A 224 -12.53 11.70 -9.11
N GLU A 225 -13.26 10.67 -8.67
CA GLU A 225 -13.71 10.55 -7.28
C GLU A 225 -12.63 9.95 -6.36
N VAL A 226 -11.54 9.42 -6.91
CA VAL A 226 -10.44 8.85 -6.12
C VAL A 226 -9.70 9.95 -5.36
N ALA A 227 -9.85 9.95 -4.04
CA ALA A 227 -9.19 10.89 -3.12
C ALA A 227 -7.87 10.34 -2.56
N TYR A 228 -7.68 9.02 -2.60
CA TYR A 228 -6.47 8.35 -2.17
C TYR A 228 -6.29 7.04 -2.93
N LEU A 229 -5.06 6.77 -3.38
CA LEU A 229 -4.67 5.48 -3.95
C LEU A 229 -3.49 4.92 -3.13
N ALA A 230 -3.66 3.75 -2.55
CA ALA A 230 -2.57 2.90 -2.07
C ALA A 230 -2.41 1.72 -3.02
N VAL A 231 -1.18 1.38 -3.38
CA VAL A 231 -0.81 0.15 -4.08
C VAL A 231 0.25 -0.53 -3.25
N ASP A 232 0.04 -1.79 -2.90
CA ASP A 232 1.01 -2.63 -2.19
C ASP A 232 0.90 -4.04 -2.75
N THR A 233 1.66 -4.32 -3.80
CA THR A 233 1.49 -5.57 -4.59
C THR A 233 2.75 -6.41 -4.62
N GLU A 234 3.52 -6.38 -3.53
CA GLU A 234 4.72 -7.20 -3.35
C GLU A 234 5.72 -6.99 -4.52
N GLY A 235 5.90 -5.72 -4.89
CA GLY A 235 6.87 -5.28 -5.88
C GLY A 235 6.41 -5.30 -7.33
N PHE A 236 5.11 -5.13 -7.59
CA PHE A 236 4.54 -4.81 -8.91
C PHE A 236 3.94 -3.39 -8.98
N ASP A 237 4.15 -2.62 -7.93
CA ASP A 237 3.50 -1.34 -7.69
C ASP A 237 3.84 -0.32 -8.79
N ALA A 238 5.11 -0.30 -9.21
CA ALA A 238 5.63 0.62 -10.22
C ALA A 238 5.01 0.38 -11.61
N GLU A 239 4.62 -0.86 -11.89
CA GLU A 239 3.96 -1.29 -13.12
C GLU A 239 2.45 -1.06 -13.08
N LEU A 240 1.83 -1.13 -11.89
CA LEU A 240 0.39 -0.99 -11.73
C LEU A 240 -0.09 0.47 -11.64
N VAL A 241 0.64 1.35 -10.95
CA VAL A 241 0.26 2.77 -10.82
C VAL A 241 0.04 3.44 -12.18
N PRO A 242 0.90 3.25 -13.21
CA PRO A 242 0.67 3.81 -14.55
C PRO A 242 -0.69 3.43 -15.17
N LEU A 243 -1.24 2.25 -14.86
CA LEU A 243 -2.55 1.84 -15.40
C LEU A 243 -3.69 2.77 -14.94
N PHE A 244 -3.57 3.37 -13.75
CA PHE A 244 -4.53 4.37 -13.28
C PHE A 244 -4.39 5.70 -14.02
N PHE A 245 -3.20 6.03 -14.52
CA PHE A 245 -2.96 7.27 -15.25
C PHE A 245 -3.58 7.29 -16.65
N ASP A 246 -3.96 6.13 -17.17
CA ASP A 246 -4.70 5.96 -18.42
C ASP A 246 -6.19 6.31 -18.26
N LEU A 247 -6.70 6.38 -17.03
CA LEU A 247 -8.06 6.81 -16.76
C LEU A 247 -8.18 8.34 -16.93
N PRO A 248 -9.21 8.84 -17.63
CA PRO A 248 -9.46 10.28 -17.72
C PRO A 248 -9.66 10.86 -16.32
N ASP A 249 -9.17 12.07 -16.07
CA ASP A 249 -9.35 12.79 -14.81
C ASP A 249 -8.82 12.11 -13.53
N PHE A 250 -8.08 11.00 -13.64
CA PHE A 250 -7.43 10.38 -12.48
C PHE A 250 -6.29 11.26 -11.96
N ARG A 251 -6.56 11.96 -10.86
CA ARG A 251 -5.67 12.90 -10.17
C ARG A 251 -5.90 12.85 -8.66
N PRO A 252 -5.67 11.70 -7.99
CA PRO A 252 -5.75 11.67 -6.54
C PRO A 252 -4.72 12.64 -5.95
N PRO A 253 -5.05 13.41 -4.90
CA PRO A 253 -4.12 14.33 -4.26
C PRO A 253 -3.01 13.62 -3.49
N VAL A 254 -3.22 12.36 -3.11
CA VAL A 254 -2.26 11.56 -2.35
C VAL A 254 -2.24 10.15 -2.94
N MET A 255 -1.03 9.66 -3.21
CA MET A 255 -0.78 8.27 -3.58
C MET A 255 0.29 7.67 -2.69
N MET A 256 0.16 6.40 -2.35
CA MET A 256 1.13 5.61 -1.61
C MET A 256 1.44 4.33 -2.39
N PHE A 257 2.72 3.98 -2.51
CA PHE A 257 3.14 2.71 -3.09
C PHE A 257 4.51 2.28 -2.60
N GLU A 258 4.82 0.97 -2.60
CA GLU A 258 6.11 0.49 -2.11
C GLU A 258 7.29 1.00 -2.96
N TRP A 259 8.39 1.33 -2.28
CA TRP A 259 9.69 1.68 -2.80
C TRP A 259 10.53 0.43 -3.08
N ALA A 260 11.70 0.62 -3.69
CA ALA A 260 12.71 -0.38 -4.05
C ALA A 260 13.22 -1.35 -2.94
N GLY A 261 12.65 -1.37 -1.72
CA GLY A 261 13.08 -2.24 -0.61
C GLY A 261 13.21 -3.71 -1.02
N HIS A 262 12.20 -4.22 -1.72
CA HIS A 262 12.15 -5.59 -2.25
C HIS A 262 12.86 -5.76 -3.61
N HIS A 263 13.45 -4.69 -4.14
CA HIS A 263 13.94 -4.62 -5.52
C HIS A 263 15.47 -4.59 -5.62
N LYS A 264 16.19 -4.71 -4.50
CA LYS A 264 17.65 -4.51 -4.42
C LYS A 264 18.48 -5.34 -5.42
N ASN A 265 17.91 -6.38 -6.02
CA ASN A 265 18.57 -7.25 -6.99
C ASN A 265 17.87 -7.34 -8.36
N SER A 266 16.88 -6.49 -8.66
CA SER A 266 16.16 -6.52 -9.94
C SER A 266 16.27 -5.17 -10.67
N THR A 267 17.17 -5.11 -11.66
CA THR A 267 17.37 -3.92 -12.50
C THR A 267 16.07 -3.48 -13.17
N ASP A 268 15.27 -4.42 -13.68
CA ASP A 268 14.02 -4.12 -14.38
C ASP A 268 13.02 -3.37 -13.49
N LYS A 269 12.90 -3.79 -12.22
CA LYS A 269 12.00 -3.12 -11.28
C LYS A 269 12.53 -1.76 -10.82
N VAL A 270 13.84 -1.59 -10.69
CA VAL A 270 14.46 -0.27 -10.44
C VAL A 270 14.17 0.67 -11.61
N ASP A 271 14.26 0.19 -12.84
CA ASP A 271 13.93 0.97 -14.04
C ASP A 271 12.44 1.32 -14.11
N ALA A 272 11.55 0.38 -13.75
CA ALA A 272 10.11 0.64 -13.65
C ALA A 272 9.81 1.76 -12.64
N LEU A 273 10.42 1.69 -11.46
CA LEU A 273 10.28 2.72 -10.43
C LEU A 273 10.83 4.07 -10.89
N ALA A 274 11.98 4.11 -11.55
CA ALA A 274 12.54 5.35 -12.10
C ALA A 274 11.61 5.99 -13.15
N ARG A 275 10.98 5.17 -14.02
CA ARG A 275 9.97 5.64 -14.96
C ARG A 275 8.73 6.18 -14.26
N LEU A 276 8.25 5.50 -13.22
CA LEU A 276 7.11 5.96 -12.42
C LEU A 276 7.42 7.29 -11.74
N VAL A 277 8.57 7.41 -11.08
CA VAL A 277 9.05 8.65 -10.43
C VAL A 277 9.06 9.82 -11.41
N LYS A 278 9.62 9.62 -12.61
CA LYS A 278 9.63 10.64 -13.67
C LYS A 278 8.22 11.02 -14.11
N THR A 279 7.33 10.03 -14.24
CA THR A 279 5.93 10.24 -14.64
C THR A 279 5.17 11.05 -13.59
N LEU A 280 5.34 10.71 -12.31
CA LEU A 280 4.75 11.40 -11.18
C LEU A 280 5.21 12.87 -11.13
N HIS A 281 6.52 13.11 -11.24
CA HIS A 281 7.06 14.46 -11.28
C HIS A 281 6.50 15.29 -12.45
N GLY A 282 6.40 14.67 -13.64
CA GLY A 282 5.81 15.31 -14.82
C GLY A 282 4.31 15.63 -14.68
N ARG A 283 3.61 14.96 -13.76
CA ARG A 283 2.20 15.23 -13.40
C ARG A 283 2.07 16.21 -12.24
N GLY A 284 3.17 16.74 -11.73
CA GLY A 284 3.20 17.70 -10.63
C GLY A 284 3.30 17.07 -9.24
N TYR A 285 3.50 15.74 -9.15
CA TYR A 285 3.63 15.08 -7.86
C TYR A 285 5.00 15.35 -7.21
N GLU A 286 5.01 15.86 -5.98
CA GLU A 286 6.14 15.87 -5.07
C GLU A 286 6.28 14.48 -4.44
N LEU A 287 7.41 13.81 -4.67
CA LEU A 287 7.68 12.49 -4.11
C LEU A 287 8.51 12.57 -2.85
N ARG A 288 8.10 11.79 -1.86
CA ARG A 288 8.83 11.62 -0.60
C ARG A 288 8.91 10.15 -0.27
N LYS A 289 10.07 9.73 0.23
CA LYS A 289 10.24 8.38 0.78
C LYS A 289 9.78 8.38 2.23
N GLU A 290 8.85 7.51 2.53
CA GLU A 290 8.30 7.27 3.87
C GLU A 290 8.41 5.78 4.16
N TYR A 291 9.47 5.39 4.89
CA TYR A 291 9.83 3.98 5.13
C TYR A 291 9.98 3.17 3.84
N GLU A 292 9.09 2.21 3.66
CA GLU A 292 8.99 1.31 2.52
C GLU A 292 8.11 1.92 1.42
N ASN A 293 7.52 3.10 1.61
CA ASN A 293 6.61 3.72 0.65
C ASN A 293 7.19 4.98 0.01
N LEU A 294 6.70 5.30 -1.20
CA LEU A 294 6.71 6.63 -1.75
C LEU A 294 5.32 7.26 -1.61
N VAL A 295 5.29 8.50 -1.12
CA VAL A 295 4.09 9.31 -1.12
C VAL A 295 4.24 10.43 -2.14
N GLY A 296 3.30 10.47 -3.09
CA GLY A 296 3.19 11.50 -4.10
C GLY A 296 2.06 12.49 -3.79
N LYS A 297 2.38 13.79 -3.84
CA LYS A 297 1.42 14.92 -3.77
C LYS A 297 1.40 15.74 -5.05
#